data_AF-A0A178M942-F1
#
_entry.id   AF-A0A178M942-F1
#
_cell.length_a   1.000
_cell.length_b   1.000
_cell.length_c   1.000
_cell.angle_alpha   90.00
_cell.angle_beta   90.00
_cell.angle_gamma   90.00
#
_symmetry.space_group_name_H-M   'P 1'
#
loop_
_entity.id
_entity.type
_entity.pdbx_description
1 polymer ?
#
loop_
_entity_poly.entity_id
_entity_poly.type
_entity_poly.pdbx_seq_one_letter_code
_entity_poly.pdbx_strand_id
1 'polypeptide(L)'
;MHPYRLIGIVILIGVLIGCSASNAIPSPTLAQGPAETITPAQSAITPDPVASNSLAQTVPSPLATTPATATPSSAGGFSIRLFGSSTNDLDRIKIPLGTINSSGQLTSSRPVNVGGDLTVEFWMKANAADNTAPACDGWYYGNIIIDRDIFGNGDYGDYGIAICDGKLVVGFSVGSDDRLLKGNRTVTDGMWHHIAVTRANSGQVRLFVDGQLDAQMNGPSGRIDYRLNRSTSYPNSDPYLVFGAEKHDYPGSRYYNGLLDDVRLSNSVRYTGNFAPPTAPHPADANTVALYRFDEGSGTTIGDSAPGNQSPGVLQPRTGGAAQHWSTDTPFASSSAPLTPRAFLPMIIRS
;
A
#
# COMPACT_ATOMS: atom_id res chain seq x y z
N MET A 1 -63.84 3.96 50.42
CA MET A 1 -65.01 3.16 49.99
C MET A 1 -64.49 1.97 49.19
N HIS A 2 -65.07 0.78 49.37
CA HIS A 2 -64.99 -0.32 48.40
C HIS A 2 -65.78 0.07 47.12
N PRO A 3 -65.75 -0.69 46.00
CA PRO A 3 -65.21 -2.05 45.81
C PRO A 3 -64.02 -2.05 44.79
N TYR A 4 -63.49 -3.17 44.25
CA TYR A 4 -63.94 -4.58 44.23
C TYR A 4 -62.77 -5.58 44.43
N ARG A 5 -62.76 -6.70 43.68
CA ARG A 5 -61.90 -7.89 43.78
C ARG A 5 -61.95 -8.68 42.46
N LEU A 6 -60.89 -9.40 42.11
CA LEU A 6 -61.00 -10.84 41.77
C LEU A 6 -59.64 -11.53 41.94
N ILE A 7 -59.66 -12.79 42.40
CA ILE A 7 -58.48 -13.64 42.58
C ILE A 7 -58.47 -14.67 41.45
N GLY A 8 -57.35 -14.79 40.73
CA GLY A 8 -57.16 -15.79 39.67
C GLY A 8 -56.05 -16.78 40.05
N ILE A 9 -56.41 -18.06 40.15
CA ILE A 9 -55.45 -19.17 40.28
C ILE A 9 -54.92 -19.50 38.87
N VAL A 10 -53.60 -19.64 38.73
CA VAL A 10 -52.98 -20.14 37.49
C VAL A 10 -52.15 -21.38 37.82
N ILE A 11 -52.41 -22.43 37.05
CA ILE A 11 -51.77 -23.75 37.19
C ILE A 11 -50.38 -23.72 36.54
N LEU A 12 -49.37 -24.18 37.27
CA LEU A 12 -47.99 -24.27 36.77
C LEU A 12 -47.80 -25.57 35.98
N ILE A 13 -47.72 -25.47 34.65
CA ILE A 13 -47.28 -26.57 33.79
C ILE A 13 -45.82 -26.30 33.38
N GLY A 14 -44.90 -27.12 33.89
CA GLY A 14 -43.50 -27.07 33.50
C GLY A 14 -43.27 -27.71 32.13
N VAL A 15 -42.61 -27.00 31.23
CA VAL A 15 -42.15 -27.53 29.94
C VAL A 15 -40.62 -27.57 29.93
N LEU A 16 -40.07 -28.77 29.85
CA LEU A 16 -38.66 -28.99 29.51
C LEU A 16 -38.44 -28.63 28.04
N ILE A 17 -37.50 -27.73 27.76
CA ILE A 17 -36.98 -27.50 26.42
C ILE A 17 -35.50 -27.86 26.43
N GLY A 18 -35.14 -28.86 25.65
CA GLY A 18 -33.76 -29.35 25.53
C GLY A 18 -32.90 -28.46 24.63
N CYS A 19 -31.59 -28.55 24.83
CA CYS A 19 -30.61 -27.91 23.96
C CYS A 19 -30.67 -28.49 22.53
N SER A 20 -30.63 -27.63 21.52
CA SER A 20 -30.40 -28.00 20.13
C SER A 20 -29.28 -27.13 19.56
N ALA A 21 -28.32 -27.75 18.88
CA ALA A 21 -27.17 -27.08 18.30
C ALA A 21 -27.58 -26.15 17.14
N SER A 22 -26.88 -25.02 17.01
CA SER A 22 -27.10 -24.06 15.93
C SER A 22 -26.56 -24.56 14.59
N ASN A 23 -27.34 -24.37 13.52
CA ASN A 23 -27.08 -24.90 12.19
C ASN A 23 -25.78 -24.37 11.55
N ALA A 24 -24.97 -25.27 11.00
CA ALA A 24 -23.92 -24.92 10.05
C ALA A 24 -24.53 -24.67 8.66
N ILE A 25 -24.01 -23.67 7.94
CA ILE A 25 -24.34 -23.43 6.53
C ILE A 25 -23.47 -24.36 5.67
N PRO A 26 -24.03 -25.15 4.72
CA PRO A 26 -23.24 -26.05 3.89
C PRO A 26 -22.52 -25.31 2.76
N SER A 27 -21.27 -25.70 2.49
CA SER A 27 -20.50 -25.27 1.32
C SER A 27 -21.16 -25.73 0.00
N PRO A 28 -21.04 -24.96 -1.10
CA PRO A 28 -21.61 -25.36 -2.38
C PRO A 28 -20.82 -26.51 -3.02
N THR A 29 -21.48 -27.65 -3.21
CA THR A 29 -20.95 -28.80 -3.94
C THR A 29 -20.88 -28.48 -5.44
N LEU A 30 -19.69 -28.61 -6.05
CA LEU A 30 -19.55 -28.57 -7.51
C LEU A 30 -20.15 -29.85 -8.12
N ALA A 31 -21.15 -29.70 -8.98
CA ALA A 31 -21.71 -30.81 -9.74
C ALA A 31 -20.72 -31.27 -10.82
N GLN A 32 -20.31 -32.54 -10.78
CA GLN A 32 -19.56 -33.16 -11.87
C GLN A 32 -20.53 -33.47 -13.02
N GLY A 33 -20.30 -32.83 -14.18
CA GLY A 33 -20.92 -33.25 -15.43
C GLY A 33 -20.36 -34.59 -15.92
N PRO A 34 -21.09 -35.33 -16.76
CA PRO A 34 -20.67 -36.65 -17.24
C PRO A 34 -19.40 -36.55 -18.11
N ALA A 35 -18.55 -37.57 -18.03
CA ALA A 35 -17.32 -37.65 -18.81
C ALA A 35 -17.61 -37.86 -20.31
N GLU A 36 -17.08 -36.98 -21.17
CA GLU A 36 -17.06 -37.20 -22.61
C GLU A 36 -15.87 -38.06 -23.03
N THR A 37 -16.16 -39.16 -23.72
CA THR A 37 -15.17 -40.09 -24.27
C THR A 37 -14.52 -39.51 -25.52
N ILE A 38 -13.24 -39.12 -25.43
CA ILE A 38 -12.48 -38.63 -26.59
C ILE A 38 -12.18 -39.79 -27.55
N THR A 39 -12.72 -39.72 -28.76
CA THR A 39 -12.39 -40.62 -29.89
C THR A 39 -11.41 -39.90 -30.82
N PRO A 40 -10.27 -40.51 -31.23
CA PRO A 40 -9.28 -39.81 -32.03
C PRO A 40 -9.68 -39.72 -33.51
N ALA A 41 -9.98 -38.51 -33.99
CA ALA A 41 -10.13 -38.24 -35.42
C ALA A 41 -8.76 -37.91 -36.05
N GLN A 42 -8.27 -38.78 -36.94
CA GLN A 42 -7.16 -38.44 -37.83
C GLN A 42 -7.64 -37.41 -38.86
N SER A 43 -6.80 -36.44 -39.20
CA SER A 43 -6.95 -35.64 -40.42
C SER A 43 -5.57 -35.29 -40.97
N ALA A 44 -5.40 -35.51 -42.26
CA ALA A 44 -4.12 -35.45 -42.95
C ALA A 44 -3.65 -34.01 -43.18
N ILE A 45 -2.34 -33.80 -43.13
CA ILE A 45 -1.71 -32.52 -43.49
C ILE A 45 -1.22 -32.64 -44.93
N THR A 46 -1.81 -31.86 -45.83
CA THR A 46 -1.25 -31.56 -47.15
C THR A 46 -0.58 -30.19 -47.11
N PRO A 47 0.72 -30.06 -47.47
CA PRO A 47 1.37 -28.75 -47.58
C PRO A 47 1.16 -28.16 -48.97
N ASP A 48 0.83 -26.87 -49.05
CA ASP A 48 0.83 -26.09 -50.30
C ASP A 48 1.02 -24.58 -49.99
N PRO A 49 1.40 -23.72 -50.95
CA PRO A 49 2.79 -23.24 -50.92
C PRO A 49 2.96 -21.76 -50.55
N VAL A 50 4.20 -21.40 -50.22
CA VAL A 50 4.62 -20.04 -49.88
C VAL A 50 4.58 -19.13 -51.11
N ALA A 51 3.80 -18.06 -51.04
CA ALA A 51 3.82 -16.95 -51.99
C ALA A 51 4.36 -15.68 -51.30
N SER A 52 5.62 -15.34 -51.59
CA SER A 52 6.28 -14.14 -51.06
C SER A 52 5.78 -12.88 -51.78
N ASN A 53 5.16 -11.95 -51.06
CA ASN A 53 4.93 -10.59 -51.56
C ASN A 53 5.46 -9.56 -50.57
N SER A 54 6.56 -8.90 -50.96
CA SER A 54 7.22 -7.84 -50.21
C SER A 54 6.52 -6.51 -50.48
N LEU A 55 5.89 -5.94 -49.45
CA LEU A 55 5.54 -4.52 -49.42
C LEU A 55 6.29 -3.87 -48.26
N ALA A 56 7.27 -3.03 -48.59
CA ALA A 56 8.08 -2.33 -47.61
C ALA A 56 7.23 -1.27 -46.89
N GLN A 57 6.86 -1.55 -45.64
CA GLN A 57 6.16 -0.60 -44.77
C GLN A 57 7.20 0.18 -43.96
N THR A 58 7.28 1.49 -44.19
CA THR A 58 8.21 2.38 -43.47
C THR A 58 7.75 2.58 -42.02
N VAL A 59 8.42 1.90 -41.09
CA VAL A 59 8.20 2.08 -39.65
C VAL A 59 8.77 3.45 -39.22
N PRO A 60 8.00 4.34 -38.56
CA PRO A 60 8.54 5.56 -37.98
C PRO A 60 9.53 5.23 -36.86
N SER A 61 10.68 5.92 -36.82
CA SER A 61 11.59 5.80 -35.67
C SER A 61 10.90 6.22 -34.37
N PRO A 62 11.16 5.54 -33.24
CA PRO A 62 10.66 5.98 -31.95
C PRO A 62 11.22 7.36 -31.63
N LEU A 63 10.33 8.29 -31.28
CA LEU A 63 10.71 9.63 -30.87
C LEU A 63 11.56 9.53 -29.60
N ALA A 64 12.77 10.10 -29.61
CA ALA A 64 13.63 10.09 -28.44
C ALA A 64 12.97 10.89 -27.30
N THR A 65 12.56 10.20 -26.23
CA THR A 65 12.11 10.82 -24.99
C THR A 65 13.29 11.54 -24.34
N THR A 66 13.32 12.87 -24.45
CA THR A 66 14.21 13.71 -23.64
C THR A 66 13.94 13.44 -22.17
N PRO A 67 14.96 13.14 -21.33
CA PRO A 67 14.78 13.08 -19.89
C PRO A 67 14.18 14.38 -19.39
N ALA A 68 13.18 14.29 -18.50
CA ALA A 68 12.65 15.46 -17.82
C ALA A 68 13.81 16.13 -17.07
N THR A 69 14.20 17.33 -17.50
CA THR A 69 15.24 18.10 -16.82
C THR A 69 14.64 18.61 -15.53
N ALA A 70 15.20 18.21 -14.39
CA ALA A 70 14.75 18.68 -13.08
C ALA A 70 14.81 20.20 -13.03
N THR A 71 13.64 20.84 -12.94
CA THR A 71 13.54 22.27 -12.66
C THR A 71 14.19 22.53 -11.29
N PRO A 72 15.07 23.53 -11.13
CA PRO A 72 15.72 23.78 -9.85
C PRO A 72 14.67 24.06 -8.75
N SER A 73 14.88 23.44 -7.60
CA SER A 73 13.86 23.38 -6.54
C SER A 73 13.44 24.77 -6.06
N SER A 74 12.14 24.90 -5.76
CA SER A 74 11.71 25.85 -4.73
C SER A 74 12.39 25.49 -3.40
N ALA A 75 12.62 26.49 -2.55
CA ALA A 75 13.14 26.26 -1.20
C ALA A 75 12.02 25.67 -0.33
N GLY A 76 11.98 24.34 -0.25
CA GLY A 76 10.86 23.56 0.26
C GLY A 76 10.43 22.55 -0.80
N GLY A 77 10.53 21.26 -0.43
CA GLY A 77 10.13 20.13 -1.27
C GLY A 77 8.61 20.01 -1.40
N PHE A 78 8.16 18.86 -1.87
CA PHE A 78 6.74 18.55 -2.01
C PHE A 78 6.37 17.25 -1.28
N SER A 79 5.12 17.17 -0.82
CA SER A 79 4.49 15.93 -0.35
C SER A 79 3.31 15.57 -1.27
N ILE A 80 2.90 14.29 -1.27
CA ILE A 80 1.74 13.85 -2.02
C ILE A 80 0.47 13.94 -1.15
N ARG A 81 -0.57 14.61 -1.66
CA ARG A 81 -1.92 14.64 -1.10
C ARG A 81 -2.79 13.56 -1.71
N LEU A 82 -3.34 12.71 -0.86
CA LEU A 82 -4.38 11.74 -1.18
C LEU A 82 -5.70 12.19 -0.55
N PHE A 83 -6.83 11.96 -1.22
CA PHE A 83 -8.13 12.49 -0.78
C PHE A 83 -9.13 11.42 -0.32
N GLY A 84 -8.74 10.14 -0.36
CA GLY A 84 -9.57 9.01 0.02
C GLY A 84 -10.93 8.91 -0.69
N SER A 85 -11.00 9.38 -1.95
CA SER A 85 -12.24 9.84 -2.59
C SER A 85 -12.69 9.05 -3.82
N SER A 86 -11.99 7.98 -4.22
CA SER A 86 -12.30 7.22 -5.43
C SER A 86 -12.20 5.71 -5.30
N THR A 87 -13.16 5.01 -5.90
CA THR A 87 -13.32 3.55 -5.91
C THR A 87 -13.04 2.91 -7.29
N ASN A 88 -12.45 3.66 -8.22
CA ASN A 88 -12.28 3.25 -9.63
C ASN A 88 -10.81 3.33 -10.06
N ASP A 89 -9.91 2.76 -9.26
CA ASP A 89 -8.45 2.77 -9.43
C ASP A 89 -7.77 4.16 -9.47
N LEU A 90 -8.48 5.21 -9.05
CA LEU A 90 -7.93 6.57 -8.89
C LEU A 90 -7.64 6.89 -7.41
N ASP A 91 -7.10 8.09 -7.19
CA ASP A 91 -6.76 8.67 -5.88
C ASP A 91 -5.73 7.84 -5.09
N ARG A 92 -4.76 7.28 -5.82
CA ARG A 92 -3.73 6.36 -5.30
C ARG A 92 -2.44 6.43 -6.10
N ILE A 93 -1.36 5.92 -5.54
CA ILE A 93 -0.12 5.64 -6.28
C ILE A 93 -0.01 4.13 -6.49
N LYS A 94 0.35 3.70 -7.70
CA LYS A 94 0.58 2.29 -8.05
C LYS A 94 2.04 2.09 -8.45
N ILE A 95 2.74 1.23 -7.73
CA ILE A 95 4.13 0.84 -7.97
C ILE A 95 4.15 -0.61 -8.46
N PRO A 96 4.50 -0.87 -9.74
CA PRO A 96 4.59 -2.23 -10.24
C PRO A 96 5.80 -2.93 -9.62
N LEU A 97 5.58 -4.11 -9.04
CA LEU A 97 6.60 -4.91 -8.36
C LEU A 97 7.66 -5.51 -9.32
N GLY A 98 7.52 -5.29 -10.63
CA GLY A 98 8.43 -5.77 -11.68
C GLY A 98 7.83 -5.67 -13.07
N THR A 99 8.31 -6.50 -14.01
CA THR A 99 7.68 -6.63 -15.34
C THR A 99 6.37 -7.40 -15.20
N ILE A 100 5.30 -6.88 -15.83
CA ILE A 100 3.96 -7.47 -15.82
C ILE A 100 3.62 -7.93 -17.24
N ASN A 101 3.13 -9.14 -17.41
CA ASN A 101 2.66 -9.63 -18.72
C ASN A 101 1.20 -9.21 -19.01
N SER A 102 0.71 -9.48 -20.21
CA SER A 102 -0.68 -9.18 -20.64
C SER A 102 -1.76 -9.87 -19.80
N SER A 103 -1.40 -10.83 -18.97
CA SER A 103 -2.30 -11.58 -18.07
C SER A 103 -2.19 -11.10 -16.61
N GLY A 104 -1.56 -9.95 -16.35
CA GLY A 104 -1.40 -9.38 -15.00
C GLY A 104 -0.36 -10.08 -14.13
N GLN A 105 0.47 -10.96 -14.68
CA GLN A 105 1.41 -11.76 -13.91
C GLN A 105 2.80 -11.11 -13.84
N LEU A 106 3.41 -11.16 -12.65
CA LEU A 106 4.78 -10.70 -12.40
C LEU A 106 5.79 -11.67 -13.06
N THR A 107 6.49 -11.25 -14.11
CA THR A 107 7.46 -12.09 -14.85
C THR A 107 8.92 -11.80 -14.50
N SER A 108 9.20 -10.64 -13.91
CA SER A 108 10.49 -10.27 -13.32
C SER A 108 10.25 -9.55 -11.99
N SER A 109 11.26 -9.47 -11.11
CA SER A 109 11.15 -8.76 -9.83
C SER A 109 11.98 -7.48 -9.83
N ARG A 110 11.40 -6.37 -9.38
CA ARG A 110 12.13 -5.16 -8.97
C ARG A 110 12.47 -5.21 -7.47
N PRO A 111 13.42 -4.40 -6.97
CA PRO A 111 13.85 -4.41 -5.56
C PRO A 111 12.75 -4.09 -4.55
N VAL A 112 11.72 -3.31 -4.91
CA VAL A 112 10.57 -3.02 -4.05
C VAL A 112 9.75 -4.27 -3.65
N ASN A 113 9.89 -5.38 -4.40
CA ASN A 113 9.26 -6.66 -4.09
C ASN A 113 10.04 -7.43 -3.00
N VAL A 114 10.06 -6.88 -1.79
CA VAL A 114 10.87 -7.37 -0.67
C VAL A 114 10.31 -8.68 -0.12
N GLY A 115 11.16 -9.71 -0.05
CA GLY A 115 10.77 -11.03 0.45
C GLY A 115 11.14 -11.33 1.91
N GLY A 116 12.27 -10.82 2.42
CA GLY A 116 12.83 -11.27 3.70
C GLY A 116 12.52 -10.33 4.87
N ASP A 117 13.59 -9.78 5.43
CA ASP A 117 13.51 -8.64 6.35
C ASP A 117 13.01 -7.41 5.59
N LEU A 118 12.14 -6.64 6.24
CA LEU A 118 11.52 -5.44 5.70
C LEU A 118 11.51 -4.33 6.75
N THR A 119 11.88 -3.11 6.34
CA THR A 119 11.42 -1.89 6.99
C THR A 119 10.63 -1.07 5.97
N VAL A 120 9.42 -0.65 6.34
CA VAL A 120 8.65 0.39 5.65
C VAL A 120 8.58 1.59 6.59
N GLU A 121 9.07 2.75 6.18
CA GLU A 121 9.03 3.96 6.99
C GLU A 121 8.68 5.17 6.13
N PHE A 122 7.94 6.12 6.69
CA PHE A 122 7.36 7.24 5.96
C PHE A 122 6.91 8.33 6.92
N TRP A 123 6.66 9.51 6.37
CA TRP A 123 5.93 10.57 7.06
C TRP A 123 4.48 10.59 6.62
N MET A 124 3.56 10.83 7.56
CA MET A 124 2.15 11.03 7.26
C MET A 124 1.54 12.18 8.05
N LYS A 125 0.48 12.79 7.49
CA LYS A 125 -0.33 13.82 8.18
C LYS A 125 -1.80 13.64 7.82
N ALA A 126 -2.64 13.38 8.83
CA ALA A 126 -4.04 13.02 8.65
C ALA A 126 -4.94 13.65 9.71
N ASN A 127 -6.22 13.85 9.39
CA ASN A 127 -7.25 14.30 10.33
C ASN A 127 -8.23 13.16 10.66
N ALA A 128 -8.72 13.11 11.89
CA ALA A 128 -9.69 12.09 12.33
C ALA A 128 -11.03 12.18 11.57
N ALA A 129 -11.49 13.39 11.24
CA ALA A 129 -12.71 13.60 10.47
C ALA A 129 -12.61 13.12 9.01
N ASP A 130 -11.39 13.02 8.48
CA ASP A 130 -11.09 12.55 7.12
C ASP A 130 -10.85 11.03 7.06
N ASN A 131 -10.53 10.40 8.20
CA ASN A 131 -10.12 8.99 8.29
C ASN A 131 -10.96 8.25 9.35
N THR A 132 -12.23 8.03 9.01
CA THR A 132 -13.31 7.64 9.92
C THR A 132 -13.51 6.13 10.09
N ALA A 133 -12.55 5.30 9.70
CA ALA A 133 -12.62 3.86 9.94
C ALA A 133 -12.76 3.55 11.45
N PRO A 134 -13.73 2.70 11.86
CA PRO A 134 -13.85 2.28 13.25
C PRO A 134 -12.67 1.37 13.65
N ALA A 135 -12.63 0.93 14.90
CA ALA A 135 -11.76 -0.17 15.30
C ALA A 135 -12.02 -1.39 14.38
N CYS A 136 -10.94 -2.00 13.89
CA CYS A 136 -10.99 -3.04 12.87
C CYS A 136 -10.21 -4.29 13.29
N ASP A 137 -10.56 -5.44 12.70
CA ASP A 137 -9.88 -6.73 12.88
C ASP A 137 -9.14 -7.20 11.61
N GLY A 138 -9.01 -6.33 10.60
CA GLY A 138 -8.15 -6.48 9.43
C GLY A 138 -7.80 -5.11 8.85
N TRP A 139 -6.60 -4.92 8.30
CA TRP A 139 -6.15 -3.60 7.78
C TRP A 139 -6.99 -3.14 6.60
N TYR A 140 -7.48 -4.08 5.79
CA TYR A 140 -8.34 -3.86 4.62
C TYR A 140 -9.72 -3.24 4.95
N TYR A 141 -10.11 -3.17 6.23
CA TYR A 141 -11.27 -2.39 6.69
C TYR A 141 -10.92 -0.95 7.13
N GLY A 142 -9.65 -0.63 7.31
CA GLY A 142 -9.17 0.70 7.73
C GLY A 142 -9.13 1.71 6.59
N ASN A 143 -8.80 2.98 6.90
CA ASN A 143 -8.38 3.95 5.88
C ASN A 143 -6.94 3.59 5.46
N ILE A 144 -6.79 2.97 4.30
CA ILE A 144 -5.56 2.27 3.91
C ILE A 144 -4.50 3.23 3.37
N ILE A 145 -3.32 3.22 4.02
CA ILE A 145 -2.18 4.07 3.66
C ILE A 145 -1.27 3.36 2.66
N ILE A 146 -0.91 2.11 2.96
CA ILE A 146 -0.05 1.27 2.12
C ILE A 146 -0.72 -0.09 2.01
N ASP A 147 -0.87 -0.58 0.80
CA ASP A 147 -1.47 -1.88 0.53
C ASP A 147 -0.65 -2.67 -0.46
N ARG A 148 -0.38 -3.92 -0.08
CA ARG A 148 0.23 -4.91 -0.94
C ARG A 148 -0.57 -6.20 -0.79
N ASP A 149 -1.90 -6.10 -0.75
CA ASP A 149 -2.78 -7.26 -0.56
C ASP A 149 -2.59 -8.34 -1.65
N ILE A 150 -2.90 -9.59 -1.34
CA ILE A 150 -3.10 -10.65 -2.34
C ILE A 150 -4.46 -11.29 -2.08
N PHE A 151 -5.38 -11.12 -3.02
CA PHE A 151 -6.76 -11.57 -2.85
C PHE A 151 -6.86 -13.06 -2.43
N GLY A 152 -7.44 -13.30 -1.25
CA GLY A 152 -7.62 -14.62 -0.65
C GLY A 152 -6.56 -14.94 0.40
N ASN A 153 -6.03 -16.16 0.36
CA ASN A 153 -4.89 -16.54 1.20
C ASN A 153 -3.61 -16.00 0.55
N GLY A 154 -2.80 -15.24 1.30
CA GLY A 154 -1.71 -14.40 0.79
C GLY A 154 -0.52 -15.08 0.10
N ASP A 155 -0.63 -16.35 -0.28
CA ASP A 155 0.38 -17.11 -1.04
C ASP A 155 1.73 -17.15 -0.29
N TYR A 156 2.74 -16.45 -0.80
CA TYR A 156 3.99 -16.21 -0.10
C TYR A 156 3.80 -15.24 1.06
N GLY A 157 3.18 -14.08 0.85
CA GLY A 157 2.60 -13.35 1.98
C GLY A 157 1.77 -12.14 1.59
N ASP A 158 1.02 -11.62 2.58
CA ASP A 158 0.37 -10.31 2.77
C ASP A 158 1.25 -9.20 3.33
N TYR A 159 0.98 -7.92 3.02
CA TYR A 159 1.03 -6.87 4.05
C TYR A 159 0.23 -5.62 3.68
N GLY A 160 -0.16 -4.86 4.70
CA GLY A 160 -0.71 -3.52 4.55
C GLY A 160 -0.67 -2.71 5.85
N ILE A 161 -0.82 -1.40 5.72
CA ILE A 161 -0.80 -0.42 6.80
C ILE A 161 -2.01 0.50 6.61
N ALA A 162 -2.85 0.61 7.62
CA ALA A 162 -4.09 1.38 7.58
C ALA A 162 -4.36 2.11 8.90
N ILE A 163 -5.30 3.04 8.89
CA ILE A 163 -5.81 3.72 10.09
C ILE A 163 -7.15 3.09 10.49
N CYS A 164 -7.29 2.73 11.77
CA CYS A 164 -8.54 2.29 12.39
C CYS A 164 -8.65 2.94 13.78
N ASP A 165 -9.80 3.54 14.12
CA ASP A 165 -9.99 4.26 15.40
C ASP A 165 -8.90 5.34 15.65
N GLY A 166 -8.48 6.03 14.58
CA GLY A 166 -7.42 7.04 14.58
C GLY A 166 -5.99 6.52 14.83
N LYS A 167 -5.79 5.20 14.95
CA LYS A 167 -4.51 4.53 15.26
C LYS A 167 -4.05 3.70 14.06
N LEU A 168 -2.75 3.43 13.96
CA LEU A 168 -2.24 2.51 12.95
C LEU A 168 -2.66 1.07 13.25
N VAL A 169 -2.98 0.33 12.19
CA VAL A 169 -2.96 -1.13 12.18
C VAL A 169 -2.03 -1.61 11.06
N VAL A 170 -1.34 -2.72 11.30
CA VAL A 170 -0.36 -3.30 10.37
C VAL A 170 -0.68 -4.78 10.22
N GLY A 171 -1.02 -5.19 9.00
CA GLY A 171 -1.27 -6.58 8.65
C GLY A 171 -0.05 -7.25 8.02
N PHE A 172 0.15 -8.53 8.32
CA PHE A 172 1.04 -9.43 7.58
C PHE A 172 0.40 -10.82 7.54
N SER A 173 0.36 -11.41 6.34
CA SER A 173 -0.12 -12.79 6.14
C SER A 173 0.99 -13.65 5.52
N VAL A 174 0.98 -14.96 5.76
CA VAL A 174 1.72 -15.96 4.94
C VAL A 174 0.81 -17.17 4.78
N GLY A 175 0.43 -17.51 3.54
CA GLY A 175 -0.61 -18.50 3.29
C GLY A 175 -1.92 -18.13 4.01
N SER A 176 -2.31 -18.91 5.02
CA SER A 176 -3.49 -18.68 5.86
C SER A 176 -3.17 -18.15 7.27
N ASP A 177 -1.91 -17.82 7.58
CA ASP A 177 -1.51 -17.20 8.85
C ASP A 177 -1.58 -15.68 8.70
N ASP A 178 -2.80 -15.12 8.70
CA ASP A 178 -3.10 -13.69 8.75
C ASP A 178 -2.97 -13.18 10.19
N ARG A 179 -2.24 -12.06 10.37
CA ARG A 179 -2.03 -11.43 11.67
C ARG A 179 -2.05 -9.91 11.59
N LEU A 180 -2.70 -9.30 12.59
CA LEU A 180 -2.85 -7.85 12.71
C LEU A 180 -2.16 -7.31 13.98
N LEU A 181 -1.26 -6.36 13.81
CA LEU A 181 -0.75 -5.51 14.88
C LEU A 181 -1.64 -4.27 15.00
N LYS A 182 -2.13 -3.98 16.21
CA LYS A 182 -2.87 -2.75 16.51
C LYS A 182 -1.97 -1.81 17.31
N GLY A 183 -1.82 -0.58 16.83
CA GLY A 183 -1.13 0.50 17.53
C GLY A 183 -1.93 1.06 18.70
N ASN A 184 -1.26 1.86 19.52
CA ASN A 184 -1.80 2.48 20.72
C ASN A 184 -1.96 4.00 20.57
N ARG A 185 -1.07 4.67 19.84
CA ARG A 185 -1.11 6.12 19.60
C ARG A 185 -2.05 6.51 18.47
N THR A 186 -2.84 7.56 18.71
CA THR A 186 -3.57 8.28 17.67
C THR A 186 -2.59 9.08 16.81
N VAL A 187 -2.77 9.05 15.50
CA VAL A 187 -1.93 9.76 14.49
C VAL A 187 -2.74 10.67 13.57
N THR A 188 -4.02 10.87 13.90
CA THR A 188 -4.99 11.62 13.09
C THR A 188 -5.34 12.98 13.72
N ASP A 189 -4.37 13.59 14.40
CA ASP A 189 -4.52 14.86 15.13
C ASP A 189 -4.24 16.11 14.26
N GLY A 190 -3.91 15.92 12.98
CA GLY A 190 -3.56 16.97 12.03
C GLY A 190 -2.07 17.34 12.00
N MET A 191 -1.20 16.62 12.72
CA MET A 191 0.26 16.82 12.72
C MET A 191 1.00 15.84 11.80
N TRP A 192 2.25 16.17 11.47
CA TRP A 192 3.17 15.25 10.79
C TRP A 192 3.74 14.25 11.81
N HIS A 193 3.60 12.95 11.52
CA HIS A 193 4.19 11.85 12.29
C HIS A 193 5.16 11.05 11.43
N HIS A 194 6.26 10.59 12.02
CA HIS A 194 7.12 9.56 11.43
C HIS A 194 6.63 8.18 11.83
N ILE A 195 6.32 7.34 10.86
CA ILE A 195 5.89 5.96 11.06
C ILE A 195 6.99 5.04 10.57
N ALA A 196 7.35 4.03 11.36
CA ALA A 196 8.20 2.94 10.90
C ALA A 196 7.61 1.59 11.29
N VAL A 197 7.54 0.68 10.33
CA VAL A 197 7.16 -0.72 10.50
C VAL A 197 8.35 -1.59 10.14
N THR A 198 8.83 -2.38 11.09
CA THR A 198 9.89 -3.37 10.83
C THR A 198 9.32 -4.77 10.93
N ARG A 199 9.69 -5.65 10.02
CA ARG A 199 9.36 -7.08 10.03
C ARG A 199 10.63 -7.89 9.78
N ALA A 200 11.00 -8.73 10.73
CA ALA A 200 12.08 -9.72 10.54
C ALA A 200 11.55 -10.96 9.81
N ASN A 201 12.39 -11.68 9.07
CA ASN A 201 12.04 -12.92 8.38
C ASN A 201 11.57 -14.04 9.33
N SER A 202 11.93 -13.95 10.62
CA SER A 202 11.41 -14.78 11.71
C SER A 202 9.95 -14.50 12.09
N GLY A 203 9.32 -13.49 11.48
CA GLY A 203 7.94 -13.05 11.72
C GLY A 203 7.79 -11.97 12.79
N GLN A 204 8.85 -11.53 13.47
CA GLN A 204 8.74 -10.47 14.47
C GLN A 204 8.43 -9.11 13.81
N VAL A 205 7.28 -8.52 14.14
CA VAL A 205 6.81 -7.21 13.63
C VAL A 205 6.86 -6.18 14.76
N ARG A 206 7.30 -4.95 14.45
CA ARG A 206 7.21 -3.78 15.33
C ARG A 206 6.65 -2.59 14.56
N LEU A 207 5.84 -1.80 15.25
CA LEU A 207 5.35 -0.49 14.82
C LEU A 207 5.97 0.58 15.73
N PHE A 208 6.51 1.63 15.12
CA PHE A 208 7.03 2.81 15.77
C PHE A 208 6.29 4.05 15.28
N VAL A 209 6.05 4.98 16.20
CA VAL A 209 5.48 6.32 15.93
C VAL A 209 6.41 7.34 16.56
N ASP A 210 6.88 8.31 15.78
CA ASP A 210 7.83 9.36 16.18
C ASP A 210 9.09 8.81 16.88
N GLY A 211 9.61 7.72 16.32
CA GLY A 211 10.78 7.01 16.85
C GLY A 211 10.54 6.18 18.11
N GLN A 212 9.34 6.20 18.70
CA GLN A 212 9.00 5.41 19.88
C GLN A 212 8.30 4.11 19.50
N LEU A 213 8.67 2.99 20.12
CA LEU A 213 7.93 1.74 19.96
C LEU A 213 6.47 1.95 20.41
N ASP A 214 5.54 1.54 19.56
CA ASP A 214 4.09 1.70 19.79
C ASP A 214 3.40 0.37 20.01
N ALA A 215 3.73 -0.63 19.20
CA ALA A 215 3.27 -1.99 19.38
C ALA A 215 4.27 -2.99 18.75
N GLN A 216 4.22 -4.25 19.18
CA GLN A 216 4.97 -5.34 18.53
C GLN A 216 4.21 -6.67 18.64
N MET A 217 4.53 -7.61 17.76
CA MET A 217 3.92 -8.94 17.75
C MET A 217 4.81 -10.00 17.07
N ASN A 218 4.47 -11.26 17.28
CA ASN A 218 4.99 -12.39 16.50
C ASN A 218 4.00 -12.67 15.36
N GLY A 219 4.27 -12.09 14.19
CA GLY A 219 3.55 -12.35 12.94
C GLY A 219 4.04 -13.59 12.22
N PRO A 220 3.58 -13.82 10.99
CA PRO A 220 3.97 -14.99 10.20
C PRO A 220 5.44 -14.92 9.76
N SER A 221 6.12 -16.06 9.79
CA SER A 221 7.53 -16.19 9.38
C SER A 221 7.66 -16.65 7.92
N GLY A 222 8.86 -16.49 7.34
CA GLY A 222 9.13 -16.85 5.95
C GLY A 222 9.03 -15.68 4.97
N ARG A 223 9.04 -15.96 3.67
CA ARG A 223 9.08 -14.92 2.63
C ARG A 223 7.73 -14.18 2.50
N ILE A 224 7.74 -12.90 2.13
CA ILE A 224 6.54 -12.05 1.96
C ILE A 224 6.51 -11.28 0.63
N ASP A 225 7.32 -11.69 -0.36
CA ASP A 225 7.33 -11.10 -1.69
C ASP A 225 6.21 -11.65 -2.58
N TYR A 226 5.78 -10.85 -3.54
CA TYR A 226 4.82 -11.28 -4.56
C TYR A 226 5.46 -12.32 -5.48
N ARG A 227 4.82 -13.50 -5.57
CA ARG A 227 5.33 -14.66 -6.32
C ARG A 227 5.35 -14.42 -7.83
N LEU A 228 6.52 -14.65 -8.45
CA LEU A 228 6.65 -14.67 -9.90
C LEU A 228 5.69 -15.69 -10.55
N ASN A 229 5.10 -15.30 -11.68
CA ASN A 229 4.16 -16.10 -12.47
C ASN A 229 2.91 -16.58 -11.69
N ARG A 230 2.57 -15.96 -10.55
CA ARG A 230 1.27 -16.16 -9.90
C ARG A 230 0.13 -15.84 -10.88
N SER A 231 -0.86 -16.72 -10.97
CA SER A 231 -2.12 -16.46 -11.66
C SER A 231 -2.97 -15.47 -10.86
N THR A 232 -3.61 -14.52 -11.53
CA THR A 232 -4.50 -13.54 -10.89
C THR A 232 -5.83 -13.44 -11.65
N SER A 233 -6.90 -13.14 -10.92
CA SER A 233 -8.20 -12.73 -11.47
C SER A 233 -8.35 -11.20 -11.54
N TYR A 234 -7.34 -10.45 -11.07
CA TYR A 234 -7.32 -8.99 -10.95
C TYR A 234 -6.15 -8.37 -11.73
N PRO A 235 -6.02 -8.63 -13.05
CA PRO A 235 -4.83 -8.26 -13.83
C PRO A 235 -4.55 -6.75 -13.97
N ASN A 236 -5.50 -5.89 -13.54
CA ASN A 236 -5.34 -4.44 -13.50
C ASN A 236 -4.83 -3.93 -12.13
N SER A 237 -4.91 -4.75 -11.08
CA SER A 237 -4.56 -4.40 -9.68
C SER A 237 -3.39 -5.22 -9.14
N ASP A 238 -3.24 -6.47 -9.58
CA ASP A 238 -2.01 -7.24 -9.42
C ASP A 238 -0.97 -6.88 -10.50
N PRO A 239 0.34 -6.95 -10.20
CA PRO A 239 1.03 -7.16 -8.93
C PRO A 239 1.67 -5.84 -8.46
N TYR A 240 0.90 -4.99 -7.80
CA TYR A 240 1.35 -3.65 -7.38
C TYR A 240 1.52 -3.55 -5.85
N LEU A 241 2.43 -2.69 -5.42
CA LEU A 241 2.37 -1.99 -4.14
C LEU A 241 1.57 -0.70 -4.37
N VAL A 242 0.61 -0.42 -3.50
CA VAL A 242 -0.32 0.71 -3.64
C VAL A 242 -0.21 1.63 -2.43
N PHE A 243 -0.23 2.95 -2.65
CA PHE A 243 -0.36 3.93 -1.58
C PHE A 243 -1.68 4.68 -1.71
N GLY A 244 -2.36 4.90 -0.59
CA GLY A 244 -3.61 5.66 -0.47
C GLY A 244 -4.90 4.84 -0.52
N ALA A 245 -4.84 3.58 -0.96
CA ALA A 245 -6.03 2.77 -1.19
C ALA A 245 -5.80 1.27 -1.03
N GLU A 246 -6.90 0.53 -0.82
CA GLU A 246 -6.94 -0.90 -1.09
C GLU A 246 -6.70 -1.13 -2.59
N LYS A 247 -5.87 -2.12 -2.88
CA LYS A 247 -5.29 -2.39 -4.21
C LYS A 247 -6.31 -2.82 -5.26
N HIS A 248 -7.37 -3.55 -4.89
CA HIS A 248 -8.33 -4.18 -5.79
C HIS A 248 -9.67 -3.42 -5.93
N ASP A 249 -9.86 -2.31 -5.21
CA ASP A 249 -11.16 -1.63 -5.03
C ASP A 249 -12.27 -2.55 -4.51
N TYR A 250 -11.93 -3.36 -3.50
CA TYR A 250 -12.89 -4.22 -2.86
C TYR A 250 -14.07 -3.42 -2.25
N PRO A 251 -15.34 -3.81 -2.50
CA PRO A 251 -16.49 -3.04 -2.03
C PRO A 251 -16.51 -2.88 -0.50
N GLY A 252 -16.49 -1.63 -0.04
CA GLY A 252 -16.50 -1.29 1.39
C GLY A 252 -15.12 -0.97 1.98
N SER A 253 -14.04 -1.11 1.20
CA SER A 253 -12.71 -0.57 1.53
C SER A 253 -12.77 0.93 1.82
N ARG A 254 -11.88 1.40 2.70
CA ARG A 254 -11.73 2.83 3.00
C ARG A 254 -10.32 3.28 2.60
N TYR A 255 -10.23 4.52 2.16
CA TYR A 255 -9.04 5.06 1.51
C TYR A 255 -8.40 6.11 2.41
N TYR A 256 -7.07 6.26 2.36
CA TYR A 256 -6.38 7.28 3.16
C TYR A 256 -6.61 8.68 2.61
N ASN A 257 -6.91 9.62 3.50
CA ASN A 257 -7.12 11.02 3.18
C ASN A 257 -6.18 11.89 4.03
N GLY A 258 -5.11 12.40 3.42
CA GLY A 258 -3.99 13.02 4.12
C GLY A 258 -2.77 13.22 3.22
N LEU A 259 -1.66 13.66 3.81
CA LEU A 259 -0.37 13.82 3.12
C LEU A 259 0.55 12.64 3.42
N LEU A 260 1.35 12.22 2.43
CA LEU A 260 2.50 11.33 2.61
C LEU A 260 3.78 11.99 2.10
N ASP A 261 4.89 11.76 2.79
CA ASP A 261 6.21 12.25 2.42
C ASP A 261 7.29 11.17 2.67
N ASP A 262 8.33 11.18 1.84
CA ASP A 262 9.61 10.47 2.03
C ASP A 262 9.48 8.99 2.45
N VAL A 263 8.69 8.22 1.69
CA VAL A 263 8.42 6.79 1.92
C VAL A 263 9.62 5.95 1.50
N ARG A 264 10.28 5.31 2.47
CA ARG A 264 11.41 4.39 2.26
C ARG A 264 11.01 2.95 2.54
N LEU A 265 11.36 2.05 1.61
CA LEU A 265 11.39 0.61 1.84
C LEU A 265 12.84 0.14 1.92
N SER A 266 13.11 -0.80 2.82
CA SER A 266 14.44 -1.39 3.01
C SER A 266 14.39 -2.89 3.26
N ASN A 267 15.38 -3.62 2.75
CA ASN A 267 15.50 -5.08 2.85
C ASN A 267 16.18 -5.57 4.16
N SER A 268 16.04 -4.79 5.23
CA SER A 268 16.65 -5.05 6.54
C SER A 268 15.76 -4.52 7.66
N VAL A 269 15.92 -5.06 8.88
CA VAL A 269 15.31 -4.52 10.11
C VAL A 269 16.14 -3.33 10.59
N ARG A 270 15.70 -2.10 10.32
CA ARG A 270 16.43 -0.88 10.74
C ARG A 270 16.29 -0.57 12.23
N TYR A 271 15.19 -0.97 12.86
CA TYR A 271 14.82 -0.59 14.22
C TYR A 271 14.39 -1.79 15.07
N THR A 272 15.03 -1.97 16.22
CA THR A 272 14.69 -3.00 17.21
C THR A 272 14.21 -2.44 18.56
N GLY A 273 14.33 -1.12 18.72
CA GLY A 273 13.91 -0.32 19.87
C GLY A 273 13.83 1.16 19.46
N ASN A 274 13.61 2.05 20.43
CA ASN A 274 13.36 3.47 20.15
C ASN A 274 14.57 4.14 19.46
N PHE A 275 14.27 5.10 18.59
CA PHE A 275 15.25 5.88 17.83
C PHE A 275 14.85 7.37 17.80
N ALA A 276 15.75 8.24 17.35
CA ALA A 276 15.40 9.63 17.04
C ALA A 276 14.83 9.68 15.62
N PRO A 277 13.60 10.19 15.40
CA PRO A 277 13.03 10.30 14.06
C PRO A 277 13.91 11.19 13.16
N PRO A 278 13.88 11.00 11.83
CA PRO A 278 14.61 11.86 10.90
C PRO A 278 14.23 13.34 11.07
N THR A 279 15.16 14.23 10.73
CA THR A 279 14.92 15.70 10.69
C THR A 279 15.15 16.29 9.30
N ALA A 280 15.42 15.42 8.32
CA ALA A 280 15.64 15.69 6.91
C ALA A 280 15.26 14.42 6.10
N PRO A 281 15.03 14.53 4.77
CA PRO A 281 14.69 13.39 3.94
C PRO A 281 15.66 12.20 4.09
N HIS A 282 15.13 10.99 4.10
CA HIS A 282 15.89 9.76 4.33
C HIS A 282 17.07 9.64 3.37
N PRO A 283 18.31 9.43 3.85
CA PRO A 283 19.40 9.06 2.97
C PRO A 283 19.13 7.69 2.34
N ALA A 284 19.48 7.56 1.07
CA ALA A 284 19.53 6.28 0.40
C ALA A 284 20.85 5.57 0.76
N ASP A 285 20.76 4.28 1.12
CA ASP A 285 21.91 3.44 1.42
C ASP A 285 21.79 2.07 0.72
N ALA A 286 22.76 1.18 0.93
CA ALA A 286 22.79 -0.14 0.27
C ALA A 286 21.61 -1.08 0.65
N ASN A 287 20.87 -0.79 1.72
CA ASN A 287 19.68 -1.53 2.11
C ASN A 287 18.37 -0.84 1.66
N THR A 288 18.45 0.38 1.13
CA THR A 288 17.31 1.10 0.55
C THR A 288 16.94 0.49 -0.80
N VAL A 289 15.73 -0.07 -0.91
CA VAL A 289 15.26 -0.76 -2.13
C VAL A 289 14.13 -0.02 -2.86
N ALA A 290 13.51 0.95 -2.20
CA ALA A 290 12.70 1.99 -2.82
C ALA A 290 12.69 3.25 -1.92
N LEU A 291 12.65 4.43 -2.51
CA LEU A 291 12.60 5.71 -1.81
C LEU A 291 11.79 6.75 -2.60
N TYR A 292 10.54 6.96 -2.21
CA TYR A 292 9.60 7.88 -2.86
C TYR A 292 9.58 9.20 -2.11
N ARG A 293 10.18 10.23 -2.72
CA ARG A 293 10.33 11.56 -2.12
C ARG A 293 9.11 12.45 -2.31
N PHE A 294 8.35 12.24 -3.39
CA PHE A 294 7.25 13.11 -3.81
C PHE A 294 7.66 14.57 -4.09
N ASP A 295 8.96 14.81 -4.35
CA ASP A 295 9.54 16.11 -4.68
C ASP A 295 9.30 16.54 -6.16
N GLU A 296 8.63 15.74 -6.98
CA GLU A 296 8.39 16.05 -8.40
C GLU A 296 7.48 17.26 -8.61
N GLY A 297 6.58 17.53 -7.65
CA GLY A 297 5.70 18.71 -7.59
C GLY A 297 4.68 18.86 -8.73
N SER A 298 4.66 17.94 -9.70
CA SER A 298 3.78 18.00 -10.87
C SER A 298 3.69 16.66 -11.62
N GLY A 299 2.65 16.51 -12.44
CA GLY A 299 2.48 15.31 -13.27
C GLY A 299 2.07 14.07 -12.48
N THR A 300 2.21 12.89 -13.09
CA THR A 300 1.79 11.59 -12.51
C THR A 300 2.94 10.61 -12.27
N THR A 301 4.17 10.96 -12.64
CA THR A 301 5.35 10.12 -12.39
C THR A 301 5.73 10.19 -10.91
N ILE A 302 5.91 9.04 -10.28
CA ILE A 302 6.46 8.92 -8.92
C ILE A 302 7.85 8.27 -9.03
N GLY A 303 8.89 9.07 -8.85
CA GLY A 303 10.27 8.65 -8.95
C GLY A 303 10.72 7.84 -7.74
N ASP A 304 11.59 6.86 -8.00
CA ASP A 304 12.27 6.10 -6.96
C ASP A 304 13.73 6.58 -6.85
N SER A 305 14.08 7.14 -5.70
CA SER A 305 15.41 7.68 -5.39
C SER A 305 16.37 6.63 -4.80
N ALA A 306 15.98 5.35 -4.77
CA ALA A 306 16.86 4.26 -4.35
C ALA A 306 18.01 4.01 -5.36
N PRO A 307 19.15 3.45 -4.90
CA PRO A 307 20.26 3.08 -5.77
C PRO A 307 19.94 1.81 -6.59
N GLY A 308 20.47 1.73 -7.81
CA GLY A 308 20.38 0.54 -8.65
C GLY A 308 19.11 0.47 -9.49
N ASN A 309 18.52 -0.73 -9.62
CA ASN A 309 17.35 -0.96 -10.46
C ASN A 309 16.07 -0.39 -9.81
N GLN A 310 15.75 0.85 -10.12
CA GLN A 310 14.64 1.59 -9.55
C GLN A 310 13.25 0.97 -9.80
N SER A 311 12.33 1.28 -8.90
CA SER A 311 10.94 0.85 -8.85
C SER A 311 9.97 2.04 -8.93
N PRO A 312 10.01 2.87 -10.00
CA PRO A 312 9.15 4.03 -10.12
C PRO A 312 7.67 3.63 -10.20
N GLY A 313 6.81 4.46 -9.63
CA GLY A 313 5.36 4.32 -9.61
C GLY A 313 4.64 5.36 -10.46
N VAL A 314 3.31 5.26 -10.48
CA VAL A 314 2.42 6.18 -11.18
C VAL A 314 1.28 6.59 -10.25
N LEU A 315 1.10 7.90 -10.05
CA LEU A 315 -0.11 8.48 -9.47
C LEU A 315 -1.27 8.27 -10.44
N GLN A 316 -2.35 7.66 -9.94
CA GLN A 316 -3.66 7.64 -10.60
C GLN A 316 -4.48 8.80 -10.01
N PRO A 317 -4.53 9.97 -10.66
CA PRO A 317 -5.14 11.13 -10.04
C PRO A 317 -6.67 11.01 -10.00
N ARG A 318 -7.29 11.39 -8.87
CA ARG A 318 -8.75 11.63 -8.83
C ARG A 318 -9.18 12.66 -9.88
N THR A 319 -10.48 12.68 -10.18
CA THR A 319 -11.12 13.72 -11.01
C THR A 319 -10.66 15.12 -10.60
N GLY A 320 -10.29 15.94 -11.58
CA GLY A 320 -9.58 17.21 -11.40
C GLY A 320 -8.10 17.17 -11.78
N GLY A 321 -7.53 15.96 -11.96
CA GLY A 321 -6.18 15.77 -12.49
C GLY A 321 -5.08 15.85 -11.41
N ALA A 322 -3.82 15.72 -11.84
CA ALA A 322 -2.69 15.50 -10.94
C ALA A 322 -2.29 16.72 -10.09
N ALA A 323 -2.53 17.95 -10.55
CA ALA A 323 -2.06 19.16 -9.87
C ALA A 323 -2.57 19.32 -8.43
N GLN A 324 -3.74 18.77 -8.10
CA GLN A 324 -4.29 18.81 -6.74
C GLN A 324 -3.58 17.85 -5.76
N HIS A 325 -2.79 16.89 -6.25
CA HIS A 325 -2.10 15.89 -5.42
C HIS A 325 -0.73 16.37 -4.94
N TRP A 326 -0.24 17.52 -5.39
CA TRP A 326 1.08 18.03 -5.00
C TRP A 326 0.93 19.15 -3.98
N SER A 327 1.56 18.97 -2.82
CA SER A 327 1.46 19.87 -1.66
C SER A 327 2.83 20.41 -1.27
N THR A 328 2.92 21.68 -0.86
CA THR A 328 4.14 22.29 -0.30
C THR A 328 4.19 22.24 1.23
N ASP A 329 3.22 21.59 1.87
CA ASP A 329 3.27 21.23 3.30
C ASP A 329 4.08 19.93 3.42
N THR A 330 5.21 19.97 4.12
CA THR A 330 6.17 18.86 4.26
C THR A 330 6.61 18.74 5.73
N PRO A 331 7.09 17.57 6.20
CA PRO A 331 7.55 17.38 7.58
C PRO A 331 8.91 18.03 7.85
N PHE A 332 9.64 18.42 6.80
CA PHE A 332 10.98 18.99 6.88
C PHE A 332 10.92 20.52 6.77
N ALA A 333 11.37 21.21 7.83
CA ALA A 333 11.42 22.67 7.83
C ALA A 333 12.25 23.19 6.64
N SER A 334 11.66 24.09 5.85
CA SER A 334 12.39 24.81 4.81
C SER A 334 13.52 25.62 5.45
N SER A 335 14.75 25.37 5.01
CA SER A 335 15.98 25.94 5.57
C SER A 335 16.15 27.41 5.20
N SER A 336 15.27 28.25 5.72
CA SER A 336 15.37 29.71 5.74
C SER A 336 16.45 30.16 6.73
N ALA A 337 17.70 29.76 6.46
CA ALA A 337 18.85 30.42 7.05
C ALA A 337 18.77 31.90 6.64
N PRO A 338 18.62 32.86 7.59
CA PRO A 338 18.52 34.26 7.23
C PRO A 338 19.85 34.66 6.58
N LEU A 339 19.79 35.13 5.33
CA LEU A 339 20.91 35.73 4.63
C LEU A 339 21.32 36.99 5.39
N THR A 340 22.24 36.84 6.36
CA THR A 340 22.90 37.96 7.02
C THR A 340 23.82 38.61 6.01
N PRO A 341 23.54 39.84 5.53
CA PRO A 341 24.40 40.48 4.55
C PRO A 341 25.73 40.80 5.24
N ARG A 342 26.78 40.04 4.92
CA ARG A 342 28.14 40.39 5.34
C ARG A 342 28.58 41.62 4.56
N ALA A 343 28.30 42.79 5.12
CA ALA A 343 28.89 44.04 4.68
C ALA A 343 30.41 43.95 4.83
N PHE A 344 31.12 43.74 3.72
CA PHE A 344 32.57 43.90 3.68
C PHE A 344 32.89 45.39 3.85
N LEU A 345 33.29 45.81 5.06
CA LEU A 345 33.97 47.09 5.21
C LEU A 345 35.39 46.96 4.63
N PRO A 346 35.77 47.78 3.63
CA PRO A 346 37.15 47.82 3.18
C PRO A 346 38.03 48.42 4.27
N MET A 347 39.00 47.65 4.76
CA MET A 347 39.99 48.10 5.72
C MET A 347 40.98 49.06 5.04
N ILE A 348 40.73 50.37 5.18
CA ILE A 348 41.68 51.41 4.75
C ILE A 348 42.85 51.43 5.75
N ILE A 349 43.93 50.73 5.41
CA ILE A 349 45.22 50.91 6.09
C ILE A 349 45.78 52.26 5.62
N ARG A 350 45.95 53.21 6.55
CA ARG A 350 46.76 54.40 6.32
C ARG A 350 48.21 54.09 6.68
N SER A 351 49.10 54.36 5.74
CA SER A 351 50.56 54.33 5.89
C SER A 351 51.06 55.47 6.78
#